data_AF-A0A1H8AZA4-F1
#
_entry.id   AF-A0A1H8AZA4-F1
#
_cell.length_a   1.000
_cell.length_b   1.000
_cell.length_c   1.000
_cell.angle_alpha   90.00
_cell.angle_beta   90.00
_cell.angle_gamma   90.00
#
_symmetry.space_group_name_H-M   'P 1'
#
loop_
_entity.id
_entity.type
_entity.pdbx_description
1 polymer ?
#
loop_
_entity_poly.entity_id
_entity_poly.type
_entity_poly.pdbx_seq_one_letter_code
_entity_poly.pdbx_strand_id
1 'polypeptide(L)'
;MTRLLAFLGQGRRRNTILLAAVAAIAAACLAAVLTFSGDGAPPKVLAADLSGRPTACLAADTATTSRDTTTTRTWTAMQHGAQGLKVNIQQLVLPATATQAKPYLAGLLAQHCNLVVTVGQPFGAAIAADAHLSPTTHFMTVDASHLPGSALVTQLDSASAPTAVQAAVAALAGLKR
;
A
#
# COMPACT_ATOMS: atom_id res chain seq x y z
N MET A 1 -40.72 -42.47 69.85
CA MET A 1 -41.08 -41.41 68.87
C MET A 1 -39.99 -40.33 68.95
N THR A 2 -38.76 -40.40 68.44
CA THR A 2 -38.11 -40.99 67.24
C THR A 2 -38.59 -40.44 65.90
N ARG A 3 -38.36 -39.14 65.64
CA ARG A 3 -38.02 -38.51 64.34
C ARG A 3 -38.20 -36.99 64.43
N LEU A 4 -37.16 -36.22 64.81
CA LEU A 4 -37.16 -34.74 64.64
C LEU A 4 -35.77 -34.10 64.85
N LEU A 5 -34.70 -34.66 64.26
CA LEU A 5 -33.34 -34.07 64.36
C LEU A 5 -32.54 -34.03 63.04
N ALA A 6 -33.20 -33.96 61.87
CA ALA A 6 -32.49 -34.10 60.60
C ALA A 6 -32.74 -32.99 59.56
N PHE A 7 -33.03 -31.75 59.96
CA PHE A 7 -33.29 -30.67 58.97
C PHE A 7 -32.54 -29.34 59.13
N LEU A 8 -31.65 -29.17 60.11
CA LEU A 8 -30.93 -27.89 60.31
C LEU A 8 -29.45 -27.90 59.88
N GLY A 9 -28.90 -29.02 59.42
CA GLY A 9 -27.48 -29.14 59.08
C GLY A 9 -27.09 -28.84 57.63
N GLN A 10 -28.05 -28.72 56.70
CA GLN A 10 -27.78 -28.77 55.26
C GLN A 10 -27.63 -27.40 54.57
N GLY A 11 -28.17 -26.32 55.15
CA GLY A 11 -28.09 -24.97 54.56
C GLY A 11 -26.72 -24.29 54.71
N ARG A 12 -26.07 -24.49 55.86
CA ARG A 12 -24.80 -23.81 56.19
C ARG A 12 -23.60 -24.43 55.46
N ARG A 13 -23.62 -25.75 55.24
CA ARG A 13 -22.58 -26.47 54.48
C ARG A 13 -22.62 -26.18 52.97
N ARG A 14 -23.80 -26.00 52.37
CA ARG A 14 -23.90 -25.62 50.94
C ARG A 14 -23.34 -24.23 50.66
N ASN A 15 -23.61 -23.25 51.54
CA ASN A 15 -23.06 -21.90 51.36
C ASN A 15 -21.54 -21.84 51.56
N THR A 16 -20.98 -22.61 52.50
CA THR A 16 -19.51 -22.67 52.68
C THR A 16 -18.81 -23.39 51.52
N ILE A 17 -19.43 -24.42 50.94
CA ILE A 17 -18.89 -25.12 49.76
C ILE A 17 -18.96 -24.22 48.51
N LEU A 18 -20.04 -23.46 48.34
CA LEU A 18 -20.18 -22.49 47.24
C LEU A 18 -19.17 -21.34 47.35
N LEU A 19 -18.95 -20.79 48.55
CA LEU A 19 -17.96 -19.74 48.78
C LEU A 19 -16.52 -20.23 48.52
N ALA A 20 -16.19 -21.46 48.92
CA ALA A 20 -14.89 -22.06 48.65
C ALA A 20 -14.65 -22.30 47.15
N ALA A 21 -15.68 -22.71 46.40
CA ALA A 21 -15.59 -22.91 44.95
C ALA A 21 -15.35 -21.59 44.19
N VAL A 22 -16.03 -20.50 44.58
CA VAL A 22 -15.85 -19.18 43.96
C VAL A 22 -14.44 -18.64 44.23
N ALA A 23 -13.94 -18.80 45.45
CA ALA A 23 -12.57 -18.37 45.80
C ALA A 23 -11.49 -19.13 45.01
N ALA A 24 -11.68 -20.45 44.81
CA ALA A 24 -10.75 -21.27 44.02
C ALA A 24 -10.73 -20.86 42.53
N ILE A 25 -11.89 -20.56 41.94
CA ILE A 25 -11.99 -20.09 40.56
C ILE A 25 -11.32 -18.72 40.41
N ALA A 26 -11.58 -17.79 41.33
CA ALA A 26 -10.95 -16.47 41.31
C ALA A 26 -9.41 -16.55 41.41
N ALA A 27 -8.89 -17.42 42.28
CA ALA A 27 -7.45 -17.65 42.41
C ALA A 27 -6.83 -18.28 41.14
N ALA A 28 -7.52 -19.23 40.52
CA ALA A 28 -7.07 -19.85 39.27
C ALA A 28 -7.07 -18.87 38.09
N CYS A 29 -8.10 -18.02 37.98
CA CYS A 29 -8.15 -16.95 36.97
C CYS A 29 -7.04 -15.93 37.20
N LEU A 30 -6.78 -15.53 38.45
CA LEU A 30 -5.72 -14.59 38.78
C LEU A 30 -4.33 -15.18 38.46
N ALA A 31 -4.11 -16.45 38.80
CA ALA A 31 -2.86 -17.15 38.47
C ALA A 31 -2.66 -17.27 36.95
N ALA A 32 -3.72 -17.55 36.18
CA ALA A 32 -3.67 -17.60 34.73
C ALA A 32 -3.37 -16.24 34.08
N VAL A 33 -3.91 -15.14 34.63
CA VAL A 33 -3.61 -13.77 34.14
C VAL A 33 -2.15 -13.40 34.44
N LEU A 34 -1.64 -13.78 35.61
CA LEU A 34 -0.26 -13.50 36.00
C LEU A 34 0.77 -14.32 35.21
N THR A 35 0.44 -15.54 34.77
CA THR A 35 1.34 -16.34 33.93
C THR A 35 1.30 -15.97 32.44
N PHE A 36 0.21 -15.38 31.95
CA PHE A 36 0.11 -14.86 30.59
C PHE A 36 0.57 -13.41 30.42
N SER A 37 0.79 -12.68 31.52
CA SER A 37 1.40 -11.36 31.50
C SER A 37 2.93 -11.50 31.37
N GLY A 38 3.38 -12.04 30.24
CA GLY A 38 4.80 -12.09 29.92
C GLY A 38 5.37 -10.68 29.79
N ASP A 39 6.52 -10.43 30.43
CA ASP A 39 7.35 -9.20 30.38
C ASP A 39 7.94 -8.89 28.99
N GLY A 40 7.25 -9.27 27.91
CA GLY A 40 7.62 -8.92 26.56
C GLY A 40 7.22 -7.47 26.30
N ALA A 41 8.16 -6.54 26.49
CA ALA A 41 8.02 -5.21 25.92
C ALA A 41 7.56 -5.36 24.45
N PRO A 42 6.49 -4.66 24.01
CA PRO A 42 6.00 -4.81 22.66
C PRO A 42 7.15 -4.54 21.70
N PRO A 43 7.29 -5.33 20.62
CA PRO A 43 8.38 -5.14 19.67
C PRO A 43 8.37 -3.67 19.23
N LYS A 44 9.52 -3.00 19.36
CA LYS A 44 9.66 -1.61 18.91
C LYS A 44 9.22 -1.55 17.46
N VAL A 45 8.10 -0.88 17.20
CA VAL A 45 7.64 -0.57 15.85
C VAL A 45 8.62 0.45 15.29
N LEU A 46 9.64 -0.02 14.57
CA LEU A 46 10.47 0.84 13.74
C LEU A 46 9.59 1.22 12.55
N ALA A 47 8.98 2.41 12.61
CA ALA A 47 8.27 2.95 11.46
C ALA A 47 9.24 3.02 10.28
N ALA A 48 8.91 2.34 9.18
CA ALA A 48 9.65 2.50 7.95
C ALA A 48 9.48 3.94 7.48
N ASP A 49 10.58 4.69 7.34
CA ASP A 49 10.52 6.00 6.69
C ASP A 49 10.20 5.81 5.20
N LEU A 50 8.96 6.09 4.85
CA LEU A 50 8.43 6.06 3.49
C LEU A 50 8.37 7.47 2.87
N SER A 51 8.21 8.51 3.69
CA SER A 51 8.08 9.91 3.26
C SER A 51 9.35 10.43 2.60
N GLY A 52 10.49 9.77 2.87
CA GLY A 52 11.78 10.14 2.32
C GLY A 52 12.19 9.49 0.99
N ARG A 53 11.34 8.68 0.37
CA ARG A 53 11.78 7.87 -0.77
C ARG A 53 11.45 8.55 -2.10
N PRO A 54 12.33 8.43 -3.11
CA PRO A 54 11.95 8.74 -4.48
C PRO A 54 10.70 7.98 -4.89
N THR A 55 9.84 8.60 -5.68
CA THR A 55 8.52 8.03 -6.04
C THR A 55 8.38 7.92 -7.56
N ALA A 56 7.92 6.75 -8.03
CA ALA A 56 7.50 6.55 -9.42
C ALA A 56 5.98 6.33 -9.50
N CYS A 57 5.34 6.97 -10.48
CA CYS A 57 3.89 7.01 -10.59
C CYS A 57 3.44 6.51 -11.95
N LEU A 58 2.50 5.57 -11.96
CA LEU A 58 1.85 5.06 -13.16
C LEU A 58 0.48 5.70 -13.32
N ALA A 59 0.19 6.26 -14.50
CA ALA A 59 -1.15 6.71 -14.89
C ALA A 59 -1.57 5.99 -16.17
N ALA A 60 -2.68 5.28 -16.17
CA ALA A 60 -3.17 4.60 -17.37
C ALA A 60 -4.65 4.85 -17.58
N ASP A 61 -5.02 5.00 -18.85
CA ASP A 61 -6.41 4.93 -19.25
C ASP A 61 -6.90 3.48 -19.10
N THR A 62 -8.20 3.25 -18.94
CA THR A 62 -8.81 1.93 -19.11
C THR A 62 -9.72 1.85 -20.33
N ALA A 63 -10.10 2.97 -20.96
CA ALA A 63 -10.99 2.98 -22.11
C ALA A 63 -10.28 2.46 -23.38
N THR A 64 -9.04 2.90 -23.63
CA THR A 64 -8.18 2.42 -24.73
C THR A 64 -7.47 1.09 -24.43
N THR A 65 -7.57 0.64 -23.19
CA THR A 65 -6.66 -0.31 -22.53
C THR A 65 -7.44 -1.41 -21.81
N SER A 66 -8.76 -1.51 -22.10
CA SER A 66 -9.73 -2.41 -21.45
C SER A 66 -9.50 -3.91 -21.70
N ARG A 67 -8.38 -4.28 -22.36
CA ARG A 67 -7.90 -5.66 -22.51
C ARG A 67 -6.39 -5.82 -22.24
N ASP A 68 -5.74 -4.81 -21.67
CA ASP A 68 -4.36 -4.57 -22.07
C ASP A 68 -3.30 -5.12 -21.11
N THR A 69 -2.57 -6.10 -21.63
CA THR A 69 -1.34 -6.63 -21.03
C THR A 69 -0.28 -5.56 -20.82
N THR A 70 -0.30 -4.44 -21.56
CA THR A 70 0.76 -3.43 -21.45
C THR A 70 0.72 -2.68 -20.12
N THR A 71 -0.44 -2.24 -19.64
CA THR A 71 -0.57 -1.59 -18.32
C THR A 71 -0.12 -2.53 -17.21
N THR A 72 -0.56 -3.79 -17.25
CA THR A 72 -0.15 -4.82 -16.28
C THR A 72 1.35 -5.09 -16.33
N ARG A 73 1.91 -5.32 -17.53
CA ARG A 73 3.36 -5.55 -17.70
C ARG A 73 4.19 -4.37 -17.24
N THR A 74 3.75 -3.14 -17.53
CA THR A 74 4.40 -1.90 -17.08
C THR A 74 4.36 -1.80 -15.56
N TRP A 75 3.21 -2.06 -14.93
CA TRP A 75 3.11 -2.06 -13.47
C TRP A 75 3.99 -3.14 -12.81
N THR A 76 4.02 -4.35 -13.37
CA THR A 76 4.90 -5.43 -12.92
C THR A 76 6.38 -5.04 -13.05
N ALA A 77 6.77 -4.41 -14.15
CA ALA A 77 8.12 -3.90 -14.33
C ALA A 77 8.51 -2.83 -13.29
N MET A 78 7.59 -1.91 -12.96
CA MET A 78 7.82 -0.93 -11.89
C MET A 78 8.03 -1.61 -10.54
N GLN A 79 7.21 -2.61 -10.21
CA GLN A 79 7.36 -3.40 -8.97
C GLN A 79 8.71 -4.11 -8.92
N HIS A 80 9.13 -4.76 -10.00
CA HIS A 80 10.45 -5.38 -10.07
C HIS A 80 11.59 -4.37 -9.96
N GLY A 81 11.44 -3.19 -10.59
CA GLY A 81 12.43 -2.13 -10.52
C GLY A 81 12.60 -1.57 -9.11
N ALA A 82 11.52 -1.53 -8.32
CA ALA A 82 11.55 -1.07 -6.93
C ALA A 82 11.92 -2.17 -5.91
N GLN A 83 11.98 -3.44 -6.34
CA GLN A 83 12.15 -4.57 -5.43
C GLN A 83 13.47 -4.49 -4.65
N GLY A 84 13.38 -4.50 -3.32
CA GLY A 84 14.54 -4.38 -2.43
C GLY A 84 15.14 -2.96 -2.35
N LEU A 85 14.55 -1.98 -3.05
CA LEU A 85 15.01 -0.60 -3.06
C LEU A 85 14.11 0.29 -2.19
N LYS A 86 14.66 1.41 -1.73
CA LYS A 86 13.90 2.46 -1.02
C LYS A 86 13.24 3.41 -2.02
N VAL A 87 12.41 2.86 -2.90
CA VAL A 87 11.63 3.60 -3.91
C VAL A 87 10.15 3.33 -3.67
N ASN A 88 9.33 4.38 -3.67
CA ASN A 88 7.88 4.24 -3.61
C ASN A 88 7.33 4.12 -5.03
N ILE A 89 6.29 3.31 -5.21
CA ILE A 89 5.56 3.22 -6.46
C ILE A 89 4.06 3.35 -6.20
N GLN A 90 3.35 4.01 -7.11
CA GLN A 90 1.91 4.15 -7.05
C GLN A 90 1.29 4.05 -8.43
N GLN A 91 0.02 3.64 -8.47
CA GLN A 91 -0.72 3.40 -9.70
C GLN A 91 -2.07 4.08 -9.65
N LEU A 92 -2.42 4.73 -10.76
CA LEU A 92 -3.73 5.29 -11.03
C LEU A 92 -4.21 4.75 -12.38
N VAL A 93 -5.32 4.02 -12.37
CA VAL A 93 -5.88 3.37 -13.56
C VAL A 93 -7.37 3.68 -13.62
N LEU A 94 -7.80 4.45 -14.62
CA LEU A 94 -9.19 4.86 -14.77
C LEU A 94 -9.50 5.20 -16.23
N PRO A 95 -10.77 5.13 -16.66
CA PRO A 95 -11.14 5.61 -17.98
C PRO A 95 -11.02 7.14 -18.03
N ALA A 96 -10.33 7.68 -19.04
CA ALA A 96 -10.15 9.12 -19.19
C ALA A 96 -10.02 9.53 -20.66
N THR A 97 -10.56 10.70 -21.00
CA THR A 97 -10.13 11.47 -22.17
C THR A 97 -8.89 12.30 -21.83
N ALA A 98 -8.19 12.85 -22.84
CA ALA A 98 -7.00 13.68 -22.59
C ALA A 98 -7.30 14.90 -21.69
N THR A 99 -8.45 15.55 -21.88
CA THR A 99 -8.90 16.67 -21.02
C THR A 99 -9.16 16.22 -19.58
N GLN A 100 -9.76 15.04 -19.40
CA GLN A 100 -10.00 14.48 -18.07
C GLN A 100 -8.71 13.99 -17.39
N ALA A 101 -7.70 13.56 -18.16
CA ALA A 101 -6.43 13.08 -17.64
C ALA A 101 -5.60 14.18 -16.96
N LYS A 102 -5.70 15.43 -17.42
CA LYS A 102 -4.93 16.58 -16.91
C LYS A 102 -5.00 16.77 -15.38
N PRO A 103 -6.19 16.89 -14.74
CA PRO A 103 -6.27 17.07 -13.30
C PRO A 103 -5.69 15.89 -12.51
N TYR A 104 -5.79 14.67 -13.03
CA TYR A 104 -5.18 13.51 -12.39
C TYR A 104 -3.65 13.55 -12.47
N LEU A 105 -3.08 13.93 -13.62
CA LEU A 105 -1.64 14.13 -13.76
C LEU A 105 -1.12 15.25 -12.85
N ALA A 106 -1.85 16.37 -12.76
CA ALA A 106 -1.50 17.44 -11.84
C ALA A 106 -1.47 16.93 -10.38
N GLY A 107 -2.42 16.08 -10.00
CA GLY A 107 -2.43 15.43 -8.69
C GLY A 107 -1.23 14.50 -8.45
N LEU A 108 -0.76 13.78 -9.47
CA LEU A 108 0.46 12.97 -9.38
C LEU A 108 1.72 13.86 -9.27
N LEU A 109 1.81 14.92 -10.05
CA LEU A 109 2.93 15.87 -9.96
C LEU A 109 2.99 16.57 -8.60
N ALA A 110 1.83 16.92 -8.03
CA ALA A 110 1.72 17.47 -6.68
C ALA A 110 2.15 16.47 -5.59
N GLN A 111 2.15 15.18 -5.87
CA GLN A 111 2.70 14.13 -5.00
C GLN A 111 4.21 13.96 -5.17
N HIS A 112 4.87 14.84 -5.93
CA HIS A 112 6.31 14.89 -6.12
C HIS A 112 6.91 13.59 -6.71
N CYS A 113 6.22 12.98 -7.68
CA CYS A 113 6.77 11.86 -8.43
C CYS A 113 8.06 12.29 -9.17
N ASN A 114 9.15 11.55 -8.95
CA ASN A 114 10.40 11.72 -9.68
C ASN A 114 10.32 11.13 -11.10
N LEU A 115 9.50 10.09 -11.25
CA LEU A 115 9.20 9.45 -12.53
C LEU A 115 7.69 9.35 -12.68
N VAL A 116 7.16 9.78 -13.81
CA VAL A 116 5.77 9.53 -14.20
C VAL A 116 5.76 8.73 -15.50
N VAL A 117 5.18 7.54 -15.43
CA VAL A 117 4.95 6.65 -16.57
C VAL A 117 3.48 6.71 -16.92
N THR A 118 3.15 7.02 -18.17
CA THR A 118 1.77 6.95 -18.66
C THR A 118 1.57 5.83 -19.65
N VAL A 119 0.45 5.14 -19.59
CA VAL A 119 0.07 4.11 -20.58
C VAL A 119 -1.21 4.52 -21.28
N GLY A 120 -1.17 4.53 -22.62
CA GLY A 120 -2.30 4.89 -23.48
C GLY A 120 -2.37 6.38 -23.84
N GLN A 121 -3.15 6.66 -24.87
CA GLN A 121 -3.21 7.96 -25.54
C GLN A 121 -3.68 9.12 -24.65
N PRO A 122 -4.73 8.98 -23.81
CA PRO A 122 -5.25 10.11 -23.03
C PRO A 122 -4.22 10.73 -22.09
N PHE A 123 -3.53 9.88 -21.30
CA PHE A 123 -2.50 10.34 -20.38
C PHE A 123 -1.21 10.74 -21.10
N GLY A 124 -0.83 10.06 -22.17
CA GLY A 124 0.33 10.43 -22.99
C GLY A 124 0.19 11.81 -23.62
N ALA A 125 -1.00 12.14 -24.17
CA ALA A 125 -1.29 13.45 -24.74
C ALA A 125 -1.25 14.56 -23.69
N ALA A 126 -1.82 14.31 -22.51
CA ALA A 126 -1.84 15.28 -21.42
C ALA A 126 -0.42 15.56 -20.88
N ILE A 127 0.42 14.52 -20.72
CA ILE A 127 1.78 14.71 -20.22
C ILE A 127 2.69 15.41 -21.22
N ALA A 128 2.54 15.14 -22.52
CA ALA A 128 3.30 15.86 -23.56
C ALA A 128 3.02 17.36 -23.54
N ALA A 129 1.79 17.76 -23.26
CA ALA A 129 1.40 19.17 -23.14
C ALA A 129 2.01 19.83 -21.89
N ASP A 130 2.04 19.12 -20.76
CA ASP A 130 2.29 19.74 -19.45
C ASP A 130 3.69 19.39 -18.85
N ALA A 131 4.50 18.54 -19.49
CA ALA A 131 5.81 18.11 -19.00
C ALA A 131 6.78 19.27 -18.71
N HIS A 132 6.68 20.36 -19.48
CA HIS A 132 7.51 21.56 -19.29
C HIS A 132 7.27 22.26 -17.95
N LEU A 133 6.13 22.02 -17.29
CA LEU A 133 5.80 22.56 -15.98
C LEU A 133 6.52 21.83 -14.83
N SER A 134 7.18 20.72 -15.10
CA SER A 134 7.87 19.89 -14.10
C SER A 134 9.20 19.37 -14.64
N PRO A 135 10.18 20.26 -14.88
CA PRO A 135 11.44 19.92 -15.55
C PRO A 135 12.34 18.98 -14.75
N THR A 136 12.06 18.79 -13.46
CA THR A 136 12.77 17.86 -12.58
C THR A 136 12.16 16.45 -12.55
N THR A 137 10.96 16.28 -13.11
CA THR A 137 10.29 14.98 -13.22
C THR A 137 10.66 14.34 -14.54
N HIS A 138 11.04 13.06 -14.49
CA HIS A 138 11.24 12.25 -15.69
C HIS A 138 9.90 11.72 -16.20
N PHE A 139 9.65 11.87 -17.49
CA PHE A 139 8.40 11.44 -18.11
C PHE A 139 8.64 10.32 -19.11
N MET A 140 7.84 9.26 -19.01
CA MET A 140 7.80 8.16 -19.96
C MET A 140 6.36 7.93 -20.40
N THR A 141 6.16 7.71 -21.70
CA THR A 141 4.84 7.39 -22.26
C THR A 141 4.94 6.07 -23.00
N VAL A 142 3.95 5.20 -22.80
CA VAL A 142 3.86 3.88 -23.43
C VAL A 142 2.58 3.83 -24.24
N ASP A 143 2.68 3.39 -25.50
CA ASP A 143 1.55 3.27 -26.43
C ASP A 143 0.77 4.59 -26.62
N ALA A 144 1.47 5.72 -26.56
CA ALA A 144 0.96 7.02 -26.93
C ALA A 144 1.50 7.40 -28.32
N SER A 145 0.61 7.56 -29.29
CA SER A 145 0.96 7.86 -30.67
C SER A 145 0.94 9.36 -30.94
N HIS A 146 1.86 9.84 -31.78
CA HIS A 146 1.88 11.22 -32.29
C HIS A 146 1.87 12.32 -31.21
N LEU A 147 2.66 12.17 -30.14
CA LEU A 147 2.82 13.29 -29.20
C LEU A 147 3.77 14.33 -29.81
N PRO A 148 3.38 15.61 -29.89
CA PRO A 148 4.24 16.65 -30.41
C PRO A 148 5.44 16.88 -29.49
N GLY A 149 6.62 16.45 -29.94
CA GLY A 149 7.90 17.15 -29.77
C GLY A 149 8.40 17.50 -28.36
N SER A 150 7.88 16.89 -27.30
CA SER A 150 8.44 17.11 -25.97
C SER A 150 9.74 16.33 -25.82
N ALA A 151 10.88 17.01 -25.97
CA ALA A 151 12.20 16.44 -25.63
C ALA A 151 12.31 16.00 -24.16
N LEU A 152 11.34 16.39 -23.32
CA LEU A 152 11.24 16.05 -21.91
C LEU A 152 10.50 14.72 -21.66
N VAL A 153 9.92 14.12 -22.69
CA VAL A 153 9.12 12.89 -22.60
C VAL A 153 9.76 11.78 -23.42
N THR A 154 10.12 10.69 -22.76
CA THR A 154 10.58 9.46 -23.42
C THR A 154 9.37 8.69 -23.94
N GLN A 155 9.33 8.40 -25.24
CA GLN A 155 8.30 7.54 -25.83
C GLN A 155 8.80 6.10 -25.93
N LEU A 156 7.93 5.17 -25.57
CA LEU A 156 8.19 3.74 -25.60
C LEU A 156 7.04 3.03 -26.30
N ASP A 157 7.36 1.97 -27.02
CA ASP A 157 6.39 0.98 -27.44
C ASP A 157 6.12 -0.05 -26.33
N SER A 158 4.99 -0.75 -26.39
CA SER A 158 4.63 -1.82 -25.45
C SER A 158 5.65 -2.96 -25.33
N ALA A 159 6.51 -3.17 -26.33
CA ALA A 159 7.49 -4.27 -26.33
C ALA A 159 8.71 -3.92 -25.46
N SER A 160 9.23 -2.71 -25.61
CA SER A 160 10.40 -2.19 -24.89
C SER A 160 10.06 -1.62 -23.52
N ALA A 161 8.79 -1.24 -23.29
CA ALA A 161 8.37 -0.57 -22.07
C ALA A 161 8.74 -1.30 -20.76
N PRO A 162 8.53 -2.64 -20.61
CA PRO A 162 8.84 -3.30 -19.35
C PRO A 162 10.31 -3.15 -18.94
N THR A 163 11.24 -3.41 -19.85
CA THR A 163 12.68 -3.33 -19.55
C THR A 163 13.11 -1.89 -19.26
N ALA A 164 12.67 -0.93 -20.07
CA ALA A 164 13.03 0.48 -19.89
C ALA A 164 12.45 1.06 -18.60
N VAL A 165 11.18 0.76 -18.28
CA VAL A 165 10.51 1.24 -17.07
C VAL A 165 11.13 0.61 -15.82
N GLN A 166 11.42 -0.69 -15.83
CA GLN A 166 12.11 -1.35 -14.72
C GLN A 166 13.45 -0.68 -14.42
N ALA A 167 14.25 -0.42 -15.46
CA ALA A 167 15.55 0.24 -15.31
C ALA A 167 15.40 1.68 -14.79
N ALA A 168 14.43 2.44 -15.29
CA ALA A 168 14.16 3.80 -14.85
C ALA A 168 13.76 3.86 -13.37
N VAL A 169 12.90 2.95 -12.91
CA VAL A 169 12.52 2.86 -11.49
C VAL A 169 13.72 2.47 -10.61
N ALA A 170 14.52 1.50 -11.03
CA ALA A 170 15.71 1.10 -10.28
C ALA A 170 16.73 2.25 -10.13
N ALA A 171 16.88 3.06 -11.18
CA ALA A 171 17.77 4.23 -11.16
C ALA A 171 17.37 5.29 -10.13
N LEU A 172 16.08 5.37 -9.75
CA LEU A 172 15.62 6.34 -8.74
C LEU A 172 16.28 6.11 -7.38
N ALA A 173 16.67 4.88 -7.04
CA ALA A 173 17.34 4.58 -5.77
C ALA A 173 18.69 5.29 -5.61
N GLY A 174 19.31 5.73 -6.72
CA GLY A 174 20.56 6.49 -6.73
C GLY A 174 20.37 8.02 -6.61
N LEU A 175 19.14 8.52 -6.62
CA LEU A 175 18.88 9.96 -6.50
C LEU A 175 19.24 10.43 -5.09
N LYS A 176 20.27 11.28 -5.01
CA LYS A 176 20.54 12.09 -3.82
C LYS A 176 19.53 13.22 -3.80
N ARG A 177 18.75 13.33 -2.72
CA ARG A 177 17.89 14.49 -2.47
C ARG A 177 18.69 15.64 -1.90
#